data_AF-A0A938ASU8-F1
#
_entry.id   AF-A0A938ASU8-F1
#
_cell.length_a   1.000
_cell.length_b   1.000
_cell.length_c   1.000
_cell.angle_alpha   90.00
_cell.angle_beta   90.00
_cell.angle_gamma   90.00
#
_symmetry.space_group_name_H-M   'P 1'
#
loop_
_entity.id
_entity.type
_entity.pdbx_description
1 polymer ?
#
loop_
_entity_poly.entity_id
_entity_poly.type
_entity_poly.pdbx_seq_one_letter_code
_entity_poly.pdbx_strand_id
1 'polypeptide(L)'
;LRPAALDRLRGPTDSAAPTAGRASGRQVYPGWWAGRSELVRALLWERDVDAAWDEAHAGGCSAALWMELAAARARKHPEDALPIYQKEAERLIGEKNRRSYEGAIGLLGTVRELMLRLDKGDEFTAFMAALRAAHKQKRSLMKLLDAAEQAGW
;
A
#
# COMPACT_ATOMS: atom_id res chain seq x y z
N LEU A 1 22.45 -14.61 -12.56
CA LEU A 1 22.54 -13.77 -13.78
C LEU A 1 23.28 -12.49 -13.39
N ARG A 2 24.17 -11.97 -14.26
CA ARG A 2 25.23 -11.00 -13.93
C ARG A 2 24.67 -9.60 -13.59
N PRO A 3 25.30 -8.84 -12.67
CA PRO A 3 24.84 -7.53 -12.16
C PRO A 3 25.00 -6.35 -13.15
N ALA A 4 24.95 -6.58 -14.47
CA ALA A 4 25.22 -5.56 -15.49
C ALA A 4 24.04 -5.28 -16.45
N ALA A 5 22.86 -5.85 -16.21
CA ALA A 5 21.70 -5.71 -17.09
C ALA A 5 20.72 -4.58 -16.71
N LEU A 6 20.79 -4.07 -15.46
CA LEU A 6 19.84 -3.07 -14.96
C LEU A 6 20.16 -1.64 -15.38
N ASP A 7 21.40 -1.36 -15.83
CA ASP A 7 21.86 0.01 -16.13
C ASP A 7 21.28 0.56 -17.44
N ARG A 8 20.74 -0.29 -18.32
CA ARG A 8 20.16 0.13 -19.62
C ARG A 8 18.69 0.54 -19.56
N LEU A 9 17.98 0.26 -18.46
CA LEU A 9 16.58 0.67 -18.28
C LEU A 9 16.44 2.02 -17.54
N ARG A 10 17.56 2.61 -17.13
CA ARG A 10 17.62 3.93 -16.52
C ARG A 10 17.65 5.01 -17.61
N GLY A 11 16.52 5.24 -18.28
CA GLY A 11 16.34 6.43 -19.12
C GLY A 11 16.53 7.70 -18.28
N PRO A 12 16.95 8.84 -18.87
CA PRO A 12 17.22 10.05 -18.11
C PRO A 12 15.94 10.55 -17.45
N THR A 13 15.83 10.33 -16.14
CA THR A 13 14.90 11.06 -15.29
C THR A 13 15.49 12.44 -15.07
N ASP A 14 15.05 13.42 -15.87
CA ASP A 14 15.12 14.81 -15.45
C ASP A 14 14.15 15.00 -14.28
N SER A 15 14.66 14.86 -13.07
CA SER A 15 14.13 15.53 -11.88
C SER A 15 15.20 15.50 -10.79
N ALA A 16 15.71 16.69 -10.47
CA ALA A 16 16.70 16.91 -9.43
C ALA A 16 16.19 16.35 -8.08
N ALA A 17 16.95 15.45 -7.49
CA ALA A 17 16.75 15.02 -6.11
C ALA A 17 17.35 16.04 -5.13
N PRO A 18 16.66 16.45 -4.06
CA PRO A 18 17.32 17.07 -2.93
C PRO A 18 17.93 16.01 -2.01
N THR A 19 19.15 16.28 -1.57
CA THR A 19 19.95 15.55 -0.60
C THR A 19 19.23 15.31 0.73
N ALA A 20 19.42 14.10 1.26
CA ALA A 20 18.84 13.62 2.50
C ALA A 20 19.19 14.46 3.74
N GLY A 21 18.16 14.91 4.45
CA GLY A 21 18.21 15.36 5.83
C GLY A 21 17.02 14.76 6.57
N ARG A 22 17.26 14.11 7.73
CA ARG A 22 16.22 13.56 8.60
C ARG A 22 15.23 14.65 9.01
N ALA A 23 13.94 14.45 8.75
CA ALA A 23 12.85 15.08 9.49
C ALA A 23 11.56 14.26 9.35
N SER A 24 10.97 13.90 10.50
CA SER A 24 9.58 13.46 10.61
C SER A 24 8.67 14.56 10.04
N GLY A 25 8.05 14.31 8.90
CA GLY A 25 7.23 15.32 8.24
C GLY A 25 6.46 14.73 7.06
N ARG A 26 5.23 14.28 7.34
CA ARG A 26 4.08 14.21 6.44
C ARG A 26 4.44 14.14 4.95
N GLN A 27 4.79 12.95 4.46
CA GLN A 27 5.25 12.82 3.09
C GLN A 27 4.09 12.75 2.11
N VAL A 28 3.85 13.89 1.45
CA VAL A 28 2.93 14.03 0.33
C VAL A 28 3.65 13.52 -0.92
N TYR A 29 3.20 12.40 -1.49
CA TYR A 29 3.76 11.86 -2.73
C TYR A 29 2.80 12.07 -3.91
N PRO A 30 3.02 13.10 -4.76
CA PRO A 30 2.38 13.21 -6.07
C PRO A 30 3.15 12.34 -7.07
N GLY A 31 2.51 11.36 -7.71
CA GLY A 31 3.09 10.66 -8.88
C GLY A 31 3.10 9.12 -8.88
N TRP A 32 2.35 8.43 -8.00
CA TRP A 32 2.39 6.96 -7.88
C TRP A 32 1.95 6.13 -9.10
N TRP A 33 1.51 6.74 -10.21
CA TRP A 33 0.90 6.04 -11.34
C TRP A 33 1.54 6.39 -12.68
N ALA A 34 2.83 6.08 -12.86
CA ALA A 34 3.42 5.54 -14.09
C ALA A 34 4.90 5.89 -14.18
N GLY A 35 5.73 4.87 -14.40
CA GLY A 35 7.10 5.05 -14.85
C GLY A 35 7.90 3.75 -14.87
N ARG A 36 7.80 2.93 -13.80
CA ARG A 36 8.74 1.82 -13.59
C ARG A 36 8.09 0.43 -13.42
N SER A 37 6.84 0.25 -13.85
CA SER A 37 6.11 -1.02 -13.67
C SER A 37 6.84 -2.25 -14.22
N GLU A 38 7.48 -2.16 -15.40
CA GLU A 38 8.21 -3.30 -15.96
C GLU A 38 9.47 -3.64 -15.16
N LEU A 39 10.20 -2.62 -14.69
CA LEU A 39 11.37 -2.80 -13.84
C LEU A 39 11.00 -3.40 -12.48
N VAL A 40 9.96 -2.86 -11.84
CA VAL A 40 9.44 -3.37 -10.56
C VAL A 40 8.98 -4.83 -10.73
N ARG A 41 8.30 -5.16 -11.84
CA ARG A 41 7.88 -6.54 -12.14
C ARG A 41 9.07 -7.49 -12.30
N ALA A 42 10.11 -7.05 -13.01
CA ALA A 42 11.33 -7.85 -13.19
C ALA A 42 12.04 -8.10 -11.84
N LEU A 43 12.17 -7.06 -11.00
CA LEU A 43 12.79 -7.18 -9.67
C LEU A 43 11.98 -8.09 -8.73
N LEU A 44 10.65 -8.01 -8.77
CA LEU A 44 9.79 -8.94 -8.03
C LEU A 44 9.96 -10.39 -8.50
N TRP A 45 10.09 -10.62 -9.81
CA TRP A 45 10.38 -11.96 -10.36
C TRP A 45 11.73 -12.47 -9.83
N GLU A 46 12.75 -11.61 -9.78
CA GLU A 46 14.07 -11.94 -9.23
C GLU A 46 14.10 -12.05 -7.71
N ARG A 47 12.97 -11.77 -7.04
CA ARG A 47 12.79 -11.73 -5.57
C ARG A 47 13.62 -10.64 -4.88
N ASP A 48 14.05 -9.64 -5.64
CA ASP A 48 14.68 -8.43 -5.11
C ASP A 48 13.62 -7.39 -4.73
N VAL A 49 12.95 -7.68 -3.61
CA VAL A 49 11.83 -6.87 -3.10
C VAL A 49 12.30 -5.48 -2.66
N ASP A 50 13.53 -5.37 -2.18
CA ASP A 50 14.06 -4.11 -1.65
C ASP A 50 14.38 -3.14 -2.81
N ALA A 51 15.04 -3.63 -3.87
CA ALA A 51 15.22 -2.84 -5.08
C ALA A 51 13.87 -2.50 -5.75
N ALA A 52 12.94 -3.47 -5.81
CA ALA A 52 11.61 -3.21 -6.37
C ALA A 52 10.86 -2.10 -5.61
N TRP A 53 11.03 -2.04 -4.29
CA TRP A 53 10.45 -1.02 -3.43
C TRP A 53 11.01 0.37 -3.71
N ASP A 54 12.33 0.48 -3.81
CA ASP A 54 13.03 1.74 -4.10
C ASP A 54 12.66 2.27 -5.50
N GLU A 55 12.62 1.37 -6.50
CA GLU A 55 12.24 1.72 -7.87
C GLU A 55 10.78 2.17 -7.97
N ALA A 56 9.87 1.49 -7.27
CA ALA A 56 8.46 1.90 -7.20
C ALA A 56 8.31 3.26 -6.49
N HIS A 57 9.06 3.53 -5.43
CA HIS A 57 9.04 4.85 -4.76
C HIS A 57 9.61 5.96 -5.64
N ALA A 58 10.67 5.68 -6.41
CA ALA A 58 11.32 6.66 -7.25
C ALA A 58 10.52 7.03 -8.50
N GLY A 59 9.78 6.08 -9.08
CA GLY A 59 9.12 6.28 -10.38
C GLY A 59 7.66 5.85 -10.48
N GLY A 60 7.07 5.34 -9.40
CA GLY A 60 5.72 4.80 -9.38
C GLY A 60 5.56 3.52 -10.20
N CYS A 61 4.46 2.82 -9.96
CA CYS A 61 4.04 1.67 -10.74
C CYS A 61 2.50 1.55 -10.73
N SER A 62 1.95 0.58 -11.47
CA SER A 62 0.50 0.39 -11.49
C SER A 62 -0.05 0.04 -10.10
N ALA A 63 -1.31 0.38 -9.83
CA ALA A 63 -1.95 0.05 -8.55
C ALA A 63 -1.89 -1.46 -8.24
N ALA A 64 -2.13 -2.31 -9.26
CA ALA A 64 -2.00 -3.75 -9.12
C ALA A 64 -0.58 -4.18 -8.70
N LEU A 65 0.45 -3.57 -9.29
CA LEU A 65 1.83 -3.92 -8.97
C LEU A 65 2.25 -3.39 -7.59
N TRP A 66 1.73 -2.23 -7.16
CA TRP A 66 1.89 -1.75 -5.78
C TRP A 66 1.32 -2.74 -4.77
N MET A 67 0.19 -3.40 -5.07
CA MET A 67 -0.40 -4.41 -4.19
C MET A 67 0.43 -5.69 -4.12
N GLU A 68 0.95 -6.16 -5.26
CA GLU A 68 1.87 -7.30 -5.31
C GLU A 68 3.17 -7.01 -4.53
N LEU A 69 3.73 -5.82 -4.73
CA LEU A 69 4.93 -5.35 -4.05
C LEU A 69 4.72 -5.18 -2.54
N ALA A 70 3.60 -4.60 -2.12
CA ALA A 70 3.25 -4.47 -0.70
C ALA A 70 3.14 -5.85 -0.02
N ALA A 71 2.52 -6.83 -0.68
CA ALA A 71 2.42 -8.20 -0.15
C ALA A 71 3.79 -8.87 0.00
N ALA A 72 4.71 -8.63 -0.94
CA ALA A 72 6.07 -9.12 -0.84
C ALA A 72 6.85 -8.43 0.28
N ARG A 73 6.76 -7.09 0.37
CA ARG A 73 7.47 -6.25 1.34
C ARG A 73 7.02 -6.50 2.77
N ALA A 74 5.72 -6.72 2.97
CA ALA A 74 5.10 -6.96 4.29
C ALA A 74 5.67 -8.16 5.06
N ARG A 75 6.39 -9.07 4.39
CA ARG A 75 7.05 -10.20 5.03
C ARG A 75 8.22 -9.78 5.91
N LYS A 76 8.99 -8.76 5.49
CA LYS A 76 10.17 -8.25 6.20
C LYS A 76 9.96 -6.86 6.79
N HIS A 77 9.14 -6.05 6.13
CA HIS A 77 8.85 -4.65 6.47
C HIS A 77 7.33 -4.43 6.46
N PRO A 78 6.59 -4.97 7.45
CA PRO A 78 5.13 -4.79 7.55
C PRO A 78 4.72 -3.31 7.66
N GLU A 79 5.54 -2.46 8.29
CA GLU A 79 5.31 -1.03 8.45
C GLU A 79 5.28 -0.26 7.13
N ASP A 80 6.12 -0.66 6.18
CA ASP A 80 6.21 -0.06 4.84
C ASP A 80 4.95 -0.35 4.01
N ALA A 81 4.37 -1.54 4.18
CA ALA A 81 3.22 -1.99 3.39
C ALA A 81 1.88 -1.41 3.88
N LEU A 82 1.79 -1.06 5.18
CA LEU A 82 0.55 -0.56 5.80
C LEU A 82 -0.11 0.61 5.04
N PRO A 83 0.61 1.70 4.68
CA PRO A 83 0.02 2.83 3.99
C PRO A 83 -0.55 2.47 2.61
N ILE A 84 0.02 1.45 1.94
CA ILE A 84 -0.46 1.01 0.63
C ILE A 84 -1.84 0.36 0.76
N TYR A 85 -1.99 -0.55 1.73
CA TYR A 85 -3.26 -1.22 2.00
C TYR A 85 -4.36 -0.26 2.48
N GLN A 86 -4.02 0.67 3.38
CA GLN A 86 -4.98 1.67 3.89
C GLN A 86 -5.51 2.55 2.75
N LYS A 87 -4.62 3.07 1.90
CA LYS A 87 -4.99 3.92 0.77
C LYS A 87 -5.84 3.19 -0.26
N GLU A 88 -5.51 1.92 -0.56
CA GLU A 88 -6.31 1.13 -1.50
C GLU A 88 -7.68 0.77 -0.92
N ALA A 89 -7.80 0.51 0.38
CA ALA A 89 -9.09 0.32 1.05
C ALA A 89 -9.96 1.59 0.95
N GLU A 90 -9.39 2.76 1.19
CA GLU A 90 -10.08 4.06 1.05
C GLU A 90 -10.51 4.30 -0.41
N ARG A 91 -9.65 3.98 -1.38
CA ARG A 91 -9.98 4.07 -2.82
C ARG A 91 -11.20 3.21 -3.16
N LEU A 92 -11.21 1.96 -2.72
CA LEU A 92 -12.32 1.03 -2.94
C LEU A 92 -13.61 1.50 -2.24
N ILE A 93 -13.55 2.07 -1.04
CA ILE A 93 -14.70 2.69 -0.36
C ILE A 93 -15.23 3.91 -1.16
N GLY A 94 -14.33 4.60 -1.86
CA GLY A 94 -14.65 5.72 -2.76
C GLY A 94 -15.53 5.31 -3.95
N GLU A 95 -15.39 4.08 -4.46
CA GLU A 95 -16.12 3.58 -5.65
C GLU A 95 -17.62 3.32 -5.41
N LYS A 96 -18.07 3.36 -4.15
CA LYS A 96 -19.50 3.36 -3.76
C LYS A 96 -20.35 2.19 -4.25
N ASN A 97 -19.75 1.07 -4.63
CA ASN A 97 -20.48 -0.14 -4.99
C ASN A 97 -20.16 -1.28 -4.02
N ARG A 98 -21.05 -2.29 -3.97
CA ARG A 98 -20.96 -3.38 -3.00
C ARG A 98 -19.67 -4.20 -3.16
N ARG A 99 -19.26 -4.52 -4.39
CA ARG A 99 -18.07 -5.33 -4.66
C ARG A 99 -16.81 -4.61 -4.18
N SER A 100 -16.71 -3.30 -4.39
CA SER A 100 -15.57 -2.52 -3.90
C SER A 100 -15.58 -2.43 -2.37
N TYR A 101 -16.74 -2.38 -1.72
CA TYR A 101 -16.78 -2.50 -0.25
C TYR A 101 -16.27 -3.87 0.22
N GLU A 102 -16.70 -4.97 -0.38
CA GLU A 102 -16.18 -6.31 -0.04
C GLU A 102 -14.65 -6.40 -0.23
N GLY A 103 -14.12 -5.80 -1.30
CA GLY A 103 -12.68 -5.67 -1.49
C GLY A 103 -11.99 -4.85 -0.40
N ALA A 104 -12.57 -3.70 -0.02
CA ALA A 104 -12.03 -2.85 1.04
C ALA A 104 -11.99 -3.58 2.40
N ILE A 105 -13.03 -4.34 2.72
CA ILE A 105 -13.11 -5.20 3.90
C ILE A 105 -11.94 -6.20 3.90
N GLY A 106 -11.68 -6.88 2.78
CA GLY A 106 -10.51 -7.76 2.66
C GLY A 106 -9.18 -7.06 2.96
N LEU A 107 -8.98 -5.84 2.45
CA LEU A 107 -7.77 -5.06 2.70
C LEU A 107 -7.65 -4.58 4.15
N LEU A 108 -8.76 -4.22 4.79
CA LEU A 108 -8.78 -3.86 6.21
C LEU A 108 -8.42 -5.05 7.11
N GLY A 109 -8.78 -6.27 6.72
CA GLY A 109 -8.28 -7.49 7.35
C GLY A 109 -6.75 -7.61 7.27
N THR A 110 -6.16 -7.39 6.08
CA THR A 110 -4.69 -7.35 5.95
C THR A 110 -4.05 -6.26 6.80
N VAL A 111 -4.65 -5.06 6.86
CA VAL A 111 -4.17 -3.98 7.74
C VAL A 111 -4.17 -4.43 9.20
N ARG A 112 -5.24 -5.07 9.67
CA ARG A 112 -5.33 -5.61 11.03
C ARG A 112 -4.19 -6.59 11.32
N GLU A 113 -3.99 -7.57 10.45
CA GLU A 113 -2.93 -8.58 10.61
C GLU A 113 -1.54 -7.94 10.73
N LEU A 114 -1.25 -6.96 9.88
CA LEU A 114 0.03 -6.24 9.91
C LEU A 114 0.19 -5.41 11.18
N MET A 115 -0.85 -4.70 11.62
CA MET A 115 -0.79 -3.92 12.85
C MET A 115 -0.66 -4.80 14.09
N LEU A 116 -1.32 -5.95 14.15
CA LEU A 116 -1.16 -6.91 15.25
C LEU A 116 0.26 -7.50 15.28
N ARG A 117 0.85 -7.83 14.12
CA ARG A 117 2.25 -8.27 14.03
C ARG A 117 3.25 -7.21 14.52
N LEU A 118 2.86 -5.95 14.45
CA LEU A 118 3.63 -4.79 14.90
C LEU A 118 3.30 -4.36 16.34
N ASP A 119 2.49 -5.13 17.07
CA ASP A 119 2.00 -4.80 18.43
C ASP A 119 1.20 -3.47 18.50
N LYS A 120 0.52 -3.13 17.40
CA LYS A 120 -0.26 -1.90 17.19
C LYS A 120 -1.77 -2.15 17.18
N GLY A 121 -2.25 -3.11 17.96
CA GLY A 121 -3.68 -3.45 18.03
C GLY A 121 -4.58 -2.27 18.44
N ASP A 122 -4.11 -1.46 19.39
CA ASP A 122 -4.86 -0.27 19.83
C ASP A 122 -4.94 0.81 18.75
N GLU A 123 -3.85 1.01 18.00
CA GLU A 123 -3.83 1.91 16.84
C GLU A 123 -4.81 1.44 15.74
N PHE A 124 -4.97 0.12 15.57
CA PHE A 124 -5.95 -0.43 14.62
C PHE A 124 -7.38 -0.11 15.05
N THR A 125 -7.70 -0.26 16.34
CA THR A 125 -9.01 0.12 16.89
C THR A 125 -9.32 1.59 16.64
N ALA A 126 -8.35 2.48 16.89
CA ALA A 126 -8.49 3.91 16.64
C ALA A 126 -8.68 4.23 15.15
N PHE A 127 -7.93 3.55 14.27
CA PHE A 127 -8.05 3.65 12.82
C PHE A 127 -9.46 3.25 12.33
N MET A 128 -9.98 2.11 12.80
CA MET A 128 -11.33 1.64 12.44
C MET A 128 -12.42 2.60 12.92
N ALA A 129 -12.29 3.16 14.13
CA ALA A 129 -13.22 4.17 14.63
C ALA A 129 -13.25 5.42 13.74
N ALA A 130 -12.09 5.92 13.31
CA ALA A 130 -11.97 7.05 12.40
C ALA A 130 -12.58 6.75 11.02
N LEU A 131 -12.30 5.57 10.47
CA LEU A 131 -12.83 5.13 9.17
C LEU A 131 -14.36 5.02 9.19
N ARG A 132 -14.92 4.46 10.27
CA ARG A 132 -16.38 4.39 10.47
C ARG A 132 -17.00 5.78 10.59
N ALA A 133 -16.39 6.68 11.34
CA ALA A 133 -16.87 8.06 11.48
C ALA A 133 -16.90 8.81 10.14
N ALA A 134 -15.85 8.65 9.32
CA ALA A 134 -15.74 9.27 8.00
C ALA A 134 -16.77 8.76 6.99
N HIS A 135 -17.25 7.53 7.17
CA HIS A 135 -18.08 6.83 6.20
C HIS A 135 -19.46 6.38 6.72
N LYS A 136 -19.90 6.87 7.90
CA LYS A 136 -21.14 6.49 8.58
C LYS A 136 -22.42 6.53 7.71
N GLN A 137 -22.45 7.41 6.72
CA GLN A 137 -23.55 7.59 5.77
C GLN A 137 -23.67 6.44 4.76
N LYS A 138 -22.60 5.65 4.55
CA LYS A 138 -22.55 4.50 3.64
C LYS A 138 -23.10 3.25 4.35
N ARG A 139 -24.43 3.16 4.50
CA ARG A 139 -25.10 2.08 5.26
C ARG A 139 -24.69 0.66 4.83
N SER A 140 -24.47 0.43 3.54
CA SER A 140 -24.01 -0.89 3.05
C SER A 140 -22.60 -1.23 3.50
N LEU A 141 -21.71 -0.24 3.58
CA LEU A 141 -20.36 -0.43 4.10
C LEU A 141 -20.42 -0.72 5.61
N MET A 142 -21.20 0.05 6.37
CA MET A 142 -21.35 -0.17 7.82
C MET A 142 -21.83 -1.58 8.14
N LYS A 143 -22.82 -2.10 7.41
CA LYS A 143 -23.29 -3.49 7.57
C LYS A 143 -22.20 -4.53 7.32
N LEU A 144 -21.32 -4.30 6.34
CA LEU A 144 -20.21 -5.21 6.06
C LEU A 144 -19.14 -5.14 7.14
N LEU A 145 -18.83 -3.94 7.66
CA LEU A 145 -17.91 -3.77 8.78
C LEU A 145 -18.45 -4.48 10.03
N ASP A 146 -19.73 -4.32 10.35
CA ASP A 146 -20.37 -4.97 11.50
C ASP A 146 -20.32 -6.50 11.39
N ALA A 147 -20.66 -7.03 10.22
CA ALA A 147 -20.65 -8.47 9.97
C ALA A 147 -19.24 -9.06 10.12
N ALA A 148 -18.24 -8.32 9.66
CA ALA A 148 -16.88 -8.78 9.70
C ALA A 148 -16.30 -8.66 11.13
N GLU A 149 -16.62 -7.60 11.89
CA GLU A 149 -16.28 -7.49 13.34
C GLU A 149 -16.88 -8.65 14.15
N GLN A 150 -18.12 -9.04 13.85
CA GLN A 150 -18.76 -10.21 14.48
C GLN A 150 -18.09 -11.53 14.11
N ALA A 151 -17.45 -11.62 12.93
CA ALA A 151 -16.70 -12.79 12.50
C ALA A 151 -15.29 -12.87 13.12
N GLY A 152 -14.84 -11.83 13.83
CA GLY A 152 -13.54 -11.84 14.53
C GLY A 152 -12.32 -11.79 13.61
N TRP A 153 -12.50 -11.28 12.39
CA TRP A 153 -11.41 -10.92 11.48
C TRP A 153 -10.32 -10.08 12.13
#